data_AF-A0A6J5TQC9-F1
#
_entry.id   AF-A0A6J5TQC9-F1
#
_cell.length_a   1.000
_cell.length_b   1.000
_cell.length_c   1.000
_cell.angle_alpha   90.00
_cell.angle_beta   90.00
_cell.angle_gamma   90.00
#
_symmetry.space_group_name_H-M   'P 1'
#
loop_
_entity.id
_entity.type
_entity.pdbx_description
1 polymer ?
#
loop_
_entity_poly.entity_id
_entity_poly.type
_entity_poly.pdbx_seq_one_letter_code
_entity_poly.pdbx_strand_id
1 'polypeptide(L)' 'MKEKEGVWEEIVRENQLEPTKLEEIGWWLLDLFFSGEGLITSMNKSKEHGFLGFRNSKKSFVSWIDKNKAFKIVP' A
#
# COMPACT_ATOMS: atom_id res chain seq x y z
N MET A 1 -3.45 12.62 -9.76
CA MET A 1 -4.73 12.13 -9.21
C MET A 1 -5.80 13.20 -9.05
N LYS A 2 -5.45 14.49 -9.05
CA LYS A 2 -6.43 15.56 -9.28
C LYS A 2 -7.23 15.24 -10.56
N GLU A 3 -8.55 15.43 -10.50
CA GLU A 3 -9.52 15.17 -11.58
C GLU A 3 -9.86 13.70 -11.82
N LYS A 4 -9.36 12.77 -11.00
CA LYS A 4 -9.72 11.34 -11.07
C LYS A 4 -10.71 10.94 -9.99
N GLU A 5 -11.21 11.89 -9.20
CA GLU A 5 -12.17 11.66 -8.13
C GLU A 5 -13.45 11.01 -8.67
N GLY A 6 -14.02 11.53 -9.77
CA GLY A 6 -15.23 10.96 -10.37
C GLY A 6 -15.05 9.54 -10.91
N VAL A 7 -13.86 9.21 -11.43
CA VAL A 7 -13.53 7.84 -11.87
C VAL A 7 -13.44 6.89 -10.68
N TRP A 8 -12.85 7.35 -9.57
CA TRP A 8 -12.79 6.55 -8.35
C TRP A 8 -14.18 6.30 -7.75
N GLU A 9 -15.04 7.33 -7.72
CA GLU A 9 -16.44 7.20 -7.29
C GLU A 9 -17.22 6.19 -8.15
N GLU A 10 -16.99 6.18 -9.46
CA GLU A 10 -17.57 5.19 -10.38
C GLU A 10 -17.09 3.77 -10.05
N ILE A 11 -15.79 3.56 -9.85
CA ILE A 11 -15.21 2.26 -9.47
C ILE A 11 -15.79 1.75 -8.15
N VAL A 12 -15.88 2.63 -7.15
CA VAL A 12 -16.44 2.31 -5.82
C VAL A 12 -17.89 1.85 -5.96
N ARG A 13 -18.70 2.59 -6.73
CA ARG A 13 -20.11 2.27 -6.98
C ARG A 13 -20.27 0.94 -7.70
N GLU A 14 -19.50 0.69 -8.76
CA GLU A 14 -19.65 -0.52 -9.59
C GLU A 14 -19.18 -1.79 -8.90
N ASN A 15 -18.12 -1.69 -8.10
CA ASN A 15 -17.53 -2.84 -7.40
C ASN A 15 -18.04 -3.00 -5.96
N GLN A 16 -18.99 -2.14 -5.51
CA GLN A 16 -19.56 -2.15 -4.16
C GLN A 16 -18.49 -2.09 -3.07
N LEU A 17 -17.55 -1.17 -3.26
CA LEU A 17 -16.42 -0.95 -2.36
C LEU A 17 -16.79 -0.04 -1.19
N GLU A 18 -15.91 0.01 -0.20
CA GLU A 18 -16.01 0.98 0.89
C GLU A 18 -15.94 2.42 0.33
N PRO A 19 -16.80 3.34 0.82
CA PRO A 19 -16.92 4.70 0.32
C PRO A 19 -15.72 5.55 0.77
N THR A 20 -14.61 5.39 0.05
CA THR A 20 -13.33 6.08 0.29
C THR A 20 -13.15 7.20 -0.71
N LYS A 21 -12.55 8.32 -0.28
CA LYS A 21 -12.23 9.42 -1.20
C LYS A 21 -10.81 9.29 -1.71
N LEU A 22 -10.63 9.63 -2.98
CA LEU A 22 -9.32 9.56 -3.63
C LEU A 22 -8.27 10.49 -2.99
N GLU A 23 -8.72 11.61 -2.40
CA GLU A 23 -7.89 12.60 -1.70
C GLU A 23 -7.32 12.09 -0.37
N GLU A 24 -7.97 11.11 0.26
CA GLU A 24 -7.50 10.49 1.50
C GLU A 24 -6.30 9.55 1.24
N ILE A 25 -6.09 9.16 -0.02
CA ILE A 25 -4.95 8.36 -0.44
C ILE A 25 -3.77 9.30 -0.69
N GLY A 26 -2.69 9.13 0.08
CA GLY A 26 -1.48 9.97 0.02
C GLY A 26 -0.64 9.74 -1.25
N TRP A 27 -1.13 10.15 -2.42
CA TRP A 27 -0.47 9.90 -3.71
C TRP A 27 0.93 10.48 -3.85
N TRP A 28 1.18 11.65 -3.26
CA TRP A 28 2.49 12.30 -3.24
C TRP A 28 3.58 11.43 -2.61
N LEU A 29 3.19 10.48 -1.75
CA LEU A 29 4.11 9.56 -1.10
C LEU A 29 4.72 8.57 -2.11
N LEU A 30 3.97 8.17 -3.13
CA LEU A 30 4.49 7.31 -4.20
C LEU A 30 5.55 8.04 -5.02
N ASP A 31 5.30 9.31 -5.34
CA ASP A 31 6.28 10.14 -6.04
C ASP A 31 7.59 10.22 -5.23
N LEU A 32 7.50 10.40 -3.91
CA LEU A 32 8.66 10.41 -3.04
C LEU A 32 9.40 9.05 -3.05
N PHE A 33 8.70 7.93 -2.88
CA PHE A 33 9.32 6.60 -2.83
C PHE A 33 9.92 6.14 -4.16
N PHE A 34 9.34 6.55 -5.30
CA PHE A 34 9.82 6.15 -6.62
C PHE A 34 10.78 7.15 -7.27
N SER A 35 10.97 8.34 -6.68
CA SER A 35 11.90 9.36 -7.21
C SER A 35 13.38 9.12 -6.86
N GLY A 36 13.67 8.23 -5.91
CA GLY A 36 15.02 7.97 -5.42
C GLY A 36 15.48 6.51 -5.59
N GLU A 37 16.72 6.24 -5.21
CA GLU A 37 17.25 4.88 -5.17
C GLU A 37 16.73 4.11 -3.95
N GLY A 38 16.71 2.78 -4.05
CA GLY A 38 16.27 1.90 -2.97
C GLY A 38 17.18 2.02 -1.74
N LEU A 39 16.65 2.58 -0.65
CA LEU A 39 17.36 2.66 0.63
C LEU A 39 17.37 1.31 1.34
N ILE A 40 18.56 0.77 1.61
CA ILE A 40 18.76 -0.47 2.35
C ILE A 40 19.18 -0.14 3.79
N THR A 41 18.55 -0.79 4.76
CA THR A 41 18.88 -0.67 6.18
C THR A 41 19.40 -1.99 6.74
N SER A 42 20.10 -1.96 7.88
CA SER A 42 20.59 -3.16 8.56
C SER A 42 19.66 -3.60 9.69
N MET A 43 19.38 -4.91 9.74
CA MET A 43 18.64 -5.54 10.84
C MET A 43 19.56 -6.17 11.91
N ASN A 44 20.88 -5.94 11.85
CA ASN A 44 21.83 -6.61 12.75
C ASN A 44 21.54 -6.33 14.22
N LYS A 45 21.38 -5.06 14.60
CA LYS A 45 21.06 -4.68 15.99
C LYS A 45 19.83 -5.42 16.52
N SER A 46 18.74 -5.47 15.75
CA SER A 46 17.51 -6.16 16.17
C SER A 46 17.71 -7.66 16.32
N LYS A 47 18.44 -8.30 15.40
CA LYS A 47 18.76 -9.74 15.48
C LYS A 47 19.65 -10.07 16.68
N GLU A 48 20.67 -9.25 16.93
CA GLU A 48 21.56 -9.36 18.09
C GLU A 48 20.81 -9.21 19.42
N HIS A 49 19.70 -8.45 19.43
CA HIS A 49 18.83 -8.27 20.60
C HIS A 49 17.60 -9.20 20.59
N GLY A 50 17.64 -10.29 19.83
CA GLY A 50 16.67 -11.40 19.91
C GLY A 50 15.47 -11.31 18.97
N PHE A 51 15.37 -10.29 18.10
CA PHE A 51 14.32 -10.23 17.09
C PHE A 51 14.73 -10.96 15.81
N LEU A 52 14.19 -12.17 15.62
CA LEU A 52 14.50 -13.04 14.47
C LEU A 52 13.36 -13.12 13.43
N GLY A 53 12.29 -12.35 13.63
CA GLY A 53 11.17 -12.30 12.70
C GLY A 53 11.58 -11.71 11.35
N PHE A 54 11.18 -12.38 10.27
CA PHE A 54 11.35 -11.85 8.92
C PHE A 54 10.11 -12.12 8.06
N ARG A 55 10.05 -11.46 6.90
CA ARG A 55 9.05 -11.71 5.86
C ARG A 55 9.75 -11.79 4.52
N ASN A 56 9.20 -12.60 3.62
CA ASN A 56 9.53 -12.52 2.21
C ASN A 56 8.75 -11.33 1.62
N SER A 57 9.46 -10.29 1.16
CA SER A 57 8.84 -9.04 0.72
C SER A 57 7.85 -9.23 -0.44
N LYS A 58 8.14 -10.13 -1.39
CA LYS A 58 7.23 -10.43 -2.51
C LYS A 58 5.92 -11.05 -2.02
N LYS A 59 5.99 -12.05 -1.14
CA LYS A 59 4.79 -12.67 -0.55
C LYS A 59 4.03 -11.68 0.33
N SER A 60 4.75 -10.86 1.09
CA SER A 60 4.14 -9.82 1.93
C SER A 60 3.38 -8.79 1.10
N PHE A 61 3.93 -8.37 -0.04
CA PHE A 61 3.29 -7.40 -0.93
C PHE A 61 1.95 -7.94 -1.46
N VAL A 62 1.95 -9.18 -1.97
CA VAL A 62 0.71 -9.84 -2.42
C VAL A 62 -0.30 -9.96 -1.28
N SER A 63 0.14 -10.37 -0.08
CA SER A 63 -0.75 -10.48 1.09
C SER A 63 -1.42 -9.15 1.47
N TRP A 64 -0.74 -8.01 1.29
CA TRP A 64 -1.33 -6.69 1.55
C TRP A 64 -2.33 -6.29 0.46
N ILE A 65 -2.08 -6.65 -0.80
CA ILE A 65 -3.07 -6.46 -1.89
C ILE A 65 -4.32 -7.28 -1.59
N ASP A 66 -4.15 -8.58 -1.30
CA ASP A 66 -5.25 -9.49 -1.00
C ASP A 66 -6.07 -9.02 0.20
N LYS A 67 -5.40 -8.46 1.22
CA LYS A 67 -6.07 -7.86 2.37
C LYS A 67 -6.95 -6.68 1.95
N ASN A 68 -6.43 -5.74 1.15
CA ASN A 68 -7.22 -4.59 0.68
C ASN A 68 -8.44 -5.03 -0.17
N LYS A 69 -8.29 -6.07 -0.99
CA LYS A 69 -9.40 -6.69 -1.72
C LYS A 69 -10.43 -7.31 -0.78
N ALA A 70 -9.99 -8.07 0.21
CA ALA A 70 -10.87 -8.71 1.19
C ALA A 70 -11.69 -7.70 2.01
N PHE A 71 -11.13 -6.53 2.29
CA PHE A 71 -11.81 -5.41 2.95
C PHE A 71 -12.56 -4.49 1.98
N LYS A 72 -12.69 -4.86 0.70
CA LYS A 72 -13.39 -4.09 -0.33
C LYS A 72 -12.91 -2.64 -0.45
N ILE A 73 -11.61 -2.40 -0.26
CA ILE A 73 -11.00 -1.08 -0.48
C ILE A 73 -10.69 -0.91 -1.97
N VAL A 74 -10.30 -2.01 -2.62
CA VAL A 74 -10.06 -2.10 -4.07
C VAL A 74 -10.77 -3.36 -4.60
N PRO A 75 -11.08 -3.43 -5.91
CA PRO A 75 -11.57 -4.66 -6.54
C PRO A 75 -10.53 -5.78 -6.52
#